data_AF-A0A356HUZ9-F1
#
_entry.id   AF-A0A356HUZ9-F1
#
_cell.length_a   1.000
_cell.length_b   1.000
_cell.length_c   1.000
_cell.angle_alpha   90.00
_cell.angle_beta   90.00
_cell.angle_gamma   90.00
#
_symmetry.space_group_name_H-M   'P 1'
#
loop_
_entity.id
_entity.type
_entity.pdbx_description
1 polymer ?
#
loop_
_entity_poly.entity_id
_entity_poly.type
_entity_poly.pdbx_seq_one_letter_code
_entity_poly.pdbx_strand_id
1 'polypeptide(L)' 'FNADIMVIKGRHEVNGKSIMGIMMLAAAMGSRITVKAKGSDAHDAIDAIGRLINDKFGEEQ' A
#
# COMPACT_ATOMS: atom_id res chain seq x y z
N PHE A 1 11.49 -0.40 4.77
CA PHE A 1 10.75 -0.25 6.02
C PHE A 1 10.71 -1.56 6.80
N ASN A 2 11.01 -1.50 8.09
CA ASN A 2 10.91 -2.62 9.02
C ASN A 2 9.46 -2.86 9.45
N ALA A 3 8.65 -1.81 9.56
CA ALA A 3 7.25 -1.88 9.93
C ALA A 3 6.48 -2.88 9.09
N ASP A 4 5.59 -3.64 9.73
CA ASP A 4 4.62 -4.48 9.06
C ASP A 4 3.61 -3.58 8.34
N ILE A 5 3.34 -3.88 7.07
CA ILE A 5 2.46 -3.09 6.22
C ILE A 5 1.31 -3.99 5.75
N MET A 6 0.08 -3.56 6.02
CA MET A 6 -1.14 -4.22 5.56
C MET A 6 -1.89 -3.30 4.61
N VAL A 7 -2.36 -3.86 3.50
CA VAL A 7 -3.17 -3.15 2.50
C VAL A 7 -4.55 -3.81 2.44
N ILE A 8 -5.58 -2.98 2.54
CA ILE A 8 -6.97 -3.43 2.67
C ILE A 8 -7.80 -2.83 1.53
N LYS A 9 -8.57 -3.67 0.83
CA LYS A 9 -9.58 -3.26 -0.15
C LYS A 9 -10.91 -3.93 0.20
N GLY A 10 -11.86 -3.15 0.71
CA GLY A 10 -13.13 -3.68 1.21
C GLY A 10 -12.92 -4.63 2.38
N ARG A 11 -13.15 -5.94 2.17
CA ARG A 11 -12.96 -7.00 3.18
C ARG A 11 -11.66 -7.78 3.02
N HIS A 12 -10.92 -7.57 1.92
CA HIS A 12 -9.67 -8.26 1.68
C HIS A 12 -8.51 -7.47 2.28
N GLU A 13 -7.67 -8.14 3.05
CA GLU A 13 -6.48 -7.58 3.69
C GLU A 13 -5.27 -8.46 3.33
N VAL A 14 -4.20 -7.84 2.86
CA VAL A 14 -2.98 -8.52 2.40
C VAL A 14 -1.72 -7.86 2.94
N ASN A 15 -0.62 -8.60 2.98
CA ASN A 15 0.69 -8.07 3.33
C ASN A 15 1.21 -7.17 2.19
N GLY A 16 1.46 -5.90 2.48
CA GLY A 16 1.93 -4.89 1.54
C GLY A 16 3.37 -5.09 1.03
N LYS A 17 4.14 -5.99 1.67
CA LYS A 17 5.48 -6.40 1.22
C LYS A 17 5.47 -7.66 0.35
N SER A 18 4.31 -8.31 0.19
CA SER A 18 4.17 -9.49 -0.65
C SER A 18 3.60 -9.11 -2.02
N ILE A 19 4.41 -9.23 -3.06
CA ILE A 19 3.98 -8.99 -4.44
C ILE A 19 2.77 -9.87 -4.82
N MET A 20 2.75 -11.13 -4.39
CA MET A 20 1.62 -12.03 -4.65
C MET A 20 0.34 -11.54 -3.96
N GLY A 21 0.44 -11.07 -2.71
CA GLY A 21 -0.70 -10.53 -1.96
C GLY A 21 -1.29 -9.29 -2.64
N ILE A 22 -0.44 -8.37 -3.09
CA ILE A 22 -0.86 -7.15 -3.79
C ILE A 22 -1.51 -7.47 -5.13
N MET A 23 -0.95 -8.39 -5.92
CA MET A 23 -1.55 -8.83 -7.18
C MET A 23 -2.93 -9.45 -6.96
N MET A 24 -3.09 -10.29 -5.92
CA MET A 24 -4.38 -10.90 -5.57
C MET A 24 -5.42 -9.89 -5.06
N LEU A 25 -4.99 -8.80 -4.42
CA LEU A 25 -5.89 -7.73 -3.99
C LEU A 25 -6.59 -7.05 -5.19
N ALA A 26 -5.97 -7.13 -6.39
CA ALA A 26 -6.52 -6.63 -7.65
C ALA A 26 -7.09 -5.21 -7.52
N ALA A 27 -6.31 -4.32 -6.91
CA ALA A 27 -6.69 -2.91 -6.71
C ALA A 27 -6.49 -2.11 -8.01
N ALA A 28 -7.45 -2.19 -8.93
CA ALA A 28 -7.47 -1.37 -10.14
C ALA A 28 -7.55 0.13 -9.84
N MET A 29 -7.14 0.97 -10.79
CA MET A 29 -7.25 2.44 -10.69
C MET A 29 -8.66 2.86 -10.26
N GLY A 30 -8.75 3.82 -9.35
CA GLY A 30 -10.02 4.26 -8.75
C GLY A 30 -10.50 3.40 -7.58
N SER A 31 -9.82 2.28 -7.27
CA SER A 31 -10.10 1.53 -6.05
C SER A 31 -9.72 2.36 -4.82
N ARG A 32 -10.59 2.35 -3.79
CA ARG A 32 -10.24 2.83 -2.47
C ARG A 32 -9.55 1.73 -1.68
N ILE A 33 -8.36 2.01 -1.19
CA ILE A 33 -7.61 1.13 -0.28
C ILE A 33 -7.37 1.81 1.06
N THR A 34 -7.13 1.01 2.10
CA THR A 34 -6.63 1.47 3.40
C THR A 34 -5.26 0.84 3.61
N VAL A 35 -4.27 1.64 4.00
CA VAL A 35 -2.93 1.16 4.34
C VAL A 35 -2.76 1.31 5.85
N LYS A 36 -2.30 0.24 6.50
CA LYS A 36 -1.92 0.24 7.92
C LYS A 36 -0.45 -0.11 8.01
N ALA A 37 0.28 0.59 8.86
CA ALA A 37 1.67 0.27 9.19
C ALA A 37 1.82 0.13 10.70
N LYS A 38 2.63 -0.84 11.14
CA LYS A 38 2.97 -1.03 12.56
C LYS A 38 4.45 -1.34 12.71
N GLY A 39 5.16 -0.54 13.51
CA GLY A 39 6.60 -0.67 13.71
C GLY A 39 7.23 0.68 14.01
N SER A 40 8.55 0.68 14.24
CA SER A 40 9.30 1.90 14.58
C SER A 40 9.33 2.94 13.47
N ASP A 41 9.26 2.53 12.21
CA ASP A 41 9.23 3.37 11.01
C ASP A 41 7.86 3.36 10.32
N ALA A 42 6.78 3.12 11.08
CA ALA A 42 5.43 3.05 10.53
C ALA A 42 4.96 4.37 9.90
N HIS A 43 5.29 5.50 10.53
CA HIS A 43 4.89 6.82 10.01
C HIS A 43 5.58 7.11 8.67
N ASP A 44 6.89 6.94 8.62
CA ASP A 44 7.68 7.12 7.40
C ASP A 44 7.22 6.19 6.27
N ALA A 45 6.85 4.94 6.61
CA ALA A 45 6.32 4.00 5.64
C ALA A 45 4.98 4.48 5.05
N ILE A 46 4.06 4.99 5.87
CA ILE A 46 2.78 5.53 5.40
C ILE A 46 3.01 6.75 4.50
N ASP A 47 3.87 7.67 4.90
CA ASP A 47 4.18 8.87 4.12
C ASP A 47 4.79 8.54 2.77
N ALA A 48 5.75 7.61 2.73
CA ALA A 48 6.38 7.17 1.48
C ALA A 48 5.39 6.48 0.54
N ILE A 49 4.52 5.62 1.06
CA ILE A 49 3.46 4.97 0.27
C ILE A 49 2.48 6.01 -0.26
N GLY A 50 2.08 6.97 0.57
CA GLY A 50 1.19 8.06 0.15
C GLY A 50 1.78 8.90 -0.98
N ARG A 51 3.06 9.28 -0.87
CA ARG A 51 3.79 9.99 -1.94
C ARG A 51 3.83 9.19 -3.22
N LEU A 52 4.20 7.92 -3.16
CA LEU A 52 4.25 7.04 -4.34
C LEU A 52 2.91 6.98 -5.08
N ILE A 53 1.79 6.87 -4.35
CA ILE A 53 0.45 6.84 -4.93
C ILE A 53 0.07 8.20 -5.52
N ASN A 54 0.39 9.30 -4.83
CA ASN A 54 0.12 10.66 -5.31
C ASN A 54 0.94 11.00 -6.57
N ASP A 55 2.15 10.48 -6.64
CA ASP A 55 3.05 10.61 -7.80
C ASP A 55 2.71 9.60 -8.91
N LYS A 56 1.55 8.92 -8.81
CA LYS A 56 1.06 7.93 -9.78
C LYS A 56 2.11 6.87 -10.15
N PHE A 57 2.86 6.41 -9.16
CA PHE A 57 3.94 5.43 -9.35
C PHE A 57 5.03 5.86 -10.37
N GLY A 58 5.14 7.15 -10.66
CA GLY A 58 6.10 7.70 -11.62
C GLY A 58 5.69 7.48 -13.09
N GLU A 59 4.44 7.15 -13.37
CA GLU A 59 3.92 7.01 -14.73
C GLU A 59 3.69 8.40 -15.37
N GLU A 60 4.34 8.65 -16.51
CA GLU A 60 3.96 9.73 -17.43
C GLU A 60 2.66 9.30 -18.14
N GLN A 61 1.68 10.21 -18.22
CA GLN A 61 0.26 9.92 -18.57
C GLN A 61 0.04 9.05 -19.80
#